data_AF-A0A1I4Q766-F1
#
_entry.id   AF-A0A1I4Q766-F1
#
_cell.length_a   1.000
_cell.length_b   1.000
_cell.length_c   1.000
_cell.angle_alpha   90.00
_cell.angle_beta   90.00
_cell.angle_gamma   90.00
#
_symmetry.space_group_name_H-M   'P 1'
#
loop_
_entity.id
_entity.type
_entity.pdbx_description
1 polymer ?
#
loop_
_entity_poly.entity_id
_entity_poly.type
_entity_poly.pdbx_seq_one_letter_code
_entity_poly.pdbx_strand_id
1 'polypeptide(L)' 'MADQERMPTPWTAIEHKESFEVRDASGQTLAYIHFEDELQRRRSTRRISKDMARRLASQICKLPGYITKAKGETL' A
#
# COMPACT_ATOMS: atom_id res chain seq x y z
N MET A 1 9.17 -14.06 -18.39
CA MET A 1 9.75 -12.81 -17.85
C MET A 1 8.86 -11.58 -18.08
N ALA A 2 7.66 -11.71 -18.67
CA ALA A 2 6.66 -10.63 -18.73
C ALA A 2 5.68 -10.68 -17.52
N ASP A 3 5.87 -11.68 -16.67
CA ASP A 3 5.04 -12.08 -15.54
C ASP A 3 5.50 -11.38 -14.26
N GLN A 4 6.77 -10.96 -14.19
CA GLN A 4 7.38 -10.20 -13.10
C GLN A 4 6.99 -8.71 -13.08
N GLU A 5 6.47 -8.18 -14.20
CA GLU A 5 5.98 -6.80 -14.29
C GLU A 5 4.48 -6.70 -13.98
N ARG A 6 3.79 -7.84 -13.78
CA ARG A 6 2.41 -7.84 -13.35
C ARG A 6 2.34 -7.86 -11.84
N MET A 7 1.50 -6.99 -11.30
CA MET A 7 1.13 -6.94 -9.90
C MET A 7 -0.27 -7.56 -9.75
N PRO A 8 -0.40 -8.90 -9.68
CA PRO A 8 -1.69 -9.56 -9.70
C PRO A 8 -2.56 -9.17 -8.50
N THR A 9 -3.84 -9.06 -8.78
CA THR A 9 -4.87 -8.69 -7.82
C THR A 9 -5.45 -9.94 -7.16
N PRO A 10 -6.01 -9.86 -5.94
CA PRO A 10 -6.16 -8.65 -5.10
C PRO A 10 -4.86 -8.27 -4.37
N TRP A 11 -4.66 -6.97 -4.18
CA TRP A 11 -3.61 -6.47 -3.29
C TRP A 11 -4.14 -6.40 -1.85
N THR A 12 -3.29 -6.74 -0.89
CA THR A 12 -3.67 -6.79 0.53
C THR A 12 -2.69 -5.98 1.38
N ALA A 13 -3.20 -5.36 2.44
CA ALA A 13 -2.40 -4.64 3.42
C ALA A 13 -2.26 -5.47 4.70
N ILE A 14 -1.03 -5.71 5.13
CA ILE A 14 -0.68 -6.43 6.36
C ILE A 14 -0.14 -5.41 7.36
N GLU A 15 -0.72 -5.37 8.56
CA GLU A 15 -0.25 -4.50 9.63
C GLU A 15 0.96 -5.13 10.34
N HIS A 16 2.03 -4.36 10.47
CA HIS A 16 3.21 -4.67 11.28
C HIS A 16 3.33 -3.64 12.42
N LYS A 17 4.31 -3.86 13.31
CA LYS A 17 4.53 -3.01 14.49
C LYS A 17 4.76 -1.53 14.16
N GLU A 18 5.49 -1.25 13.08
CA GLU A 18 5.92 0.11 12.68
C GLU A 18 5.62 0.44 11.20
N SER A 19 4.86 -0.42 10.52
CA SER A 19 4.54 -0.26 9.11
C SER A 19 3.28 -1.01 8.68
N PHE A 20 2.75 -0.63 7.54
CA PHE A 20 1.84 -1.47 6.76
C PHE A 20 2.58 -1.96 5.53
N GLU A 21 2.52 -3.26 5.27
CA GLU A 21 3.06 -3.89 4.08
C GLU A 21 1.93 -4.13 3.07
N VAL A 22 2.11 -3.72 1.82
CA VAL A 22 1.19 -4.05 0.74
C VAL A 22 1.78 -5.21 -0.06
N ARG A 23 1.02 -6.30 -0.21
CA ARG A 23 1.38 -7.46 -1.03
C ARG A 23 0.43 -7.64 -2.20
N ASP A 24 0.94 -8.13 -3.31
CA ASP A 24 0.12 -8.63 -4.41
C ASP A 24 -0.45 -10.02 -4.08
N ALA A 25 -1.25 -10.58 -4.99
CA ALA A 25 -1.84 -11.90 -4.82
C ALA A 25 -0.81 -13.05 -4.82
N SER A 26 0.38 -12.85 -5.39
CA SER A 26 1.47 -13.83 -5.39
C SER A 26 2.29 -13.80 -4.10
N GLY A 27 2.02 -12.85 -3.20
CA GLY A 27 2.74 -12.65 -1.94
C GLY A 27 4.04 -11.84 -2.08
N GLN A 28 4.31 -11.25 -3.25
CA GLN A 28 5.35 -10.26 -3.46
C GLN A 28 4.98 -8.93 -2.77
N THR A 29 5.94 -8.39 -2.03
CA THR A 29 5.79 -7.08 -1.41
C THR A 29 5.89 -5.97 -2.44
N LEU A 30 4.86 -5.14 -2.52
CA LEU A 30 4.77 -3.98 -3.41
C LEU A 30 5.24 -2.70 -2.71
N ALA A 31 4.91 -2.52 -1.43
CA ALA A 31 5.25 -1.32 -0.69
C ALA A 31 5.29 -1.53 0.83
N TYR A 32 6.12 -0.73 1.51
CA TYR A 32 6.08 -0.56 2.96
C TYR A 32 5.72 0.89 3.29
N ILE A 33 4.74 1.07 4.17
CA ILE A 33 4.26 2.37 4.61
C ILE A 33 4.58 2.48 6.10
N HIS A 34 5.68 3.15 6.40
CA HIS A 34 6.13 3.32 7.78
C HIS A 34 5.33 4.41 8.49
N PHE A 35 4.92 4.11 9.72
CA PHE A 35 4.29 5.08 10.61
C PHE A 35 5.08 5.23 11.89
N GLU A 36 4.68 6.25 12.67
CA GLU A 36 5.17 6.44 14.03
C GLU A 36 3.98 6.83 14.90
N ASP A 37 3.71 6.02 15.92
CA ASP A 37 2.61 6.22 16.87
C ASP A 37 3.10 7.00 18.10
N GLU A 38 4.41 6.92 18.42
CA GLU A 38 5.01 7.68 19.49
C GLU A 38 5.19 9.17 19.09
N LEU A 39 4.41 10.04 19.74
CA LEU A 39 4.39 11.48 19.45
C LEU A 39 5.78 12.15 19.51
N GLN A 40 6.68 11.63 20.35
CA GLN A 40 8.05 12.12 20.47
C GLN A 40 8.94 11.76 19.27
N ARG A 41 8.85 10.52 18.76
CA ARG A 41 9.62 10.08 17.56
C ARG A 41 9.04 10.65 16.27
N ARG A 42 7.74 10.95 16.23
CA ARG A 42 7.07 11.51 15.04
C ARG A 42 7.65 12.86 14.61
N ARG A 43 7.97 13.71 15.59
CA ARG A 43 8.57 15.05 15.34
C ARG A 43 9.99 14.96 14.77
N SER A 44 10.75 13.93 15.14
CA SER A 44 12.14 13.74 14.70
C SER A 44 12.25 13.03 13.34
N THR A 45 11.28 12.20 12.97
CA THR A 45 11.35 11.32 11.78
C THR A 45 10.46 11.76 10.61
N ARG A 46 9.64 12.81 10.78
CA ARG A 46 8.61 13.25 9.80
C ARG A 46 7.66 12.13 9.35
N ARG A 47 7.48 11.09 10.19
CA ARG A 47 6.60 9.95 9.88
C ARG A 47 5.13 10.31 10.06
N ILE A 48 4.30 9.63 9.29
CA ILE A 48 2.84 9.77 9.35
C ILE A 48 2.27 8.98 10.53
N SER A 49 1.08 9.34 11.00
CA SER A 49 0.36 8.57 12.04
C SER A 49 -0.05 7.19 11.53
N LYS A 50 -0.24 6.24 12.44
CA LYS A 50 -0.78 4.91 12.13
C LYS A 50 -2.08 4.97 11.33
N ASP A 51 -3.02 5.83 11.70
CA ASP A 51 -4.29 5.98 10.95
C ASP A 51 -4.06 6.46 9.51
N MET A 52 -3.15 7.41 9.30
CA MET A 52 -2.82 7.90 7.95
C MET A 52 -2.15 6.79 7.12
N ALA A 53 -1.24 6.03 7.71
CA ALA A 53 -0.59 4.91 7.04
C ALA A 53 -1.60 3.81 6.67
N ARG A 54 -2.54 3.48 7.57
CA ARG A 54 -3.63 2.54 7.31
C ARG A 54 -4.51 3.00 6.14
N ARG A 55 -4.86 4.30 6.09
CA ARG A 55 -5.64 4.88 5.00
C ARG A 55 -4.90 4.79 3.67
N LEU A 56 -3.62 5.17 3.64
CA LEU A 56 -2.78 5.03 2.44
C LEU A 56 -2.68 3.58 1.98
N ALA A 57 -2.43 2.64 2.89
CA ALA A 57 -2.37 1.21 2.57
C ALA A 57 -3.67 0.72 1.94
N SER A 58 -4.81 1.13 2.51
CA SER A 58 -6.14 0.78 2.02
C SER A 58 -6.43 1.40 0.64
N GLN A 59 -5.96 2.63 0.38
CA GLN A 59 -6.08 3.26 -0.94
C GLN A 59 -5.23 2.57 -1.99
N ILE A 60 -3.99 2.19 -1.64
CA ILE A 60 -3.09 1.45 -2.55
C ILE A 60 -3.71 0.10 -2.93
N CYS A 61 -4.29 -0.63 -1.96
CA CYS A 61 -4.94 -1.92 -2.25
C CYS A 61 -6.11 -1.81 -3.25
N LYS A 62 -6.72 -0.62 -3.39
CA LYS A 62 -7.82 -0.36 -4.33
C LYS A 62 -7.35 0.10 -5.72
N LEU A 63 -6.07 0.48 -5.87
CA LEU A 63 -5.50 0.95 -7.14
C LEU A 63 -5.79 0.04 -8.34
N PRO A 64 -5.71 -1.30 -8.21
CA PRO A 64 -5.97 -2.15 -9.36
C PRO A 64 -7.40 -1.99 -9.90
N GLY A 65 -8.38 -1.81 -9.02
CA GLY A 65 -9.76 -1.54 -9.45
C GLY A 65 -9.91 -0.22 -10.21
N TYR A 66 -9.15 0.80 -9.83
CA TYR A 66 -9.12 2.09 -10.54
C TYR A 66 -8.40 2.01 -11.88
N ILE A 67 -7.27 1.30 -11.96
CA ILE A 67 -6.49 1.14 -13.20
C ILE A 67 -7.28 0.32 -14.22
N THR A 68 -7.94 -0.76 -13.80
CA THR A 68 -8.81 -1.56 -14.67
C THR A 68 -10.00 -0.73 -15.17
N LYS A 69 -10.63 0.07 -14.31
CA LYS A 69 -11.75 0.93 -14.70
C LYS A 69 -11.31 2.00 -15.73
N ALA A 70 -10.19 2.68 -15.50
CA ALA A 70 -9.68 3.70 -16.42
C ALA A 70 -9.36 3.14 -17.83
N LYS A 71 -8.83 1.91 -17.92
CA LYS A 71 -8.64 1.22 -19.21
C LYS A 71 -9.95 0.88 -19.93
N GLY A 72 -11.04 0.65 -19.19
CA GLY A 72 -12.37 0.41 -19.75
C GLY A 72 -13.15 1.68 -20.12
N GLU A 73 -12.67 2.85 -19.67
CA GLU A 73 -13.30 4.17 -19.90
C GLU A 73 -12.62 4.96 -21.03
N THR A 74 -11.67 4.35 -21.74
CA THR A 74 -11.14 4.89 -23.01
C THR A 74 -12.06 4.42 -24.15
N LEU A 75 -13.07 5.24 -24.44
CA LEU A 75 -13.96 5.16 -25.60
C LEU A 75 -13.60 6.28 -26.57
#